data_AF-A0A7Y5ZXJ5-F1
#
_entry.id   AF-A0A7Y5ZXJ5-F1
#
_cell.length_a   1.000
_cell.length_b   1.000
_cell.length_c   1.000
_cell.angle_alpha   90.00
_cell.angle_beta   90.00
_cell.angle_gamma   90.00
#
_symmetry.space_group_name_H-M   'P 1'
#
loop_
_entity.id
_entity.type
_entity.pdbx_description
1 polymer ?
#
loop_
_entity_poly.entity_id
_entity_poly.type
_entity_poly.pdbx_seq_one_letter_code
_entity_poly.pdbx_strand_id
1 'polypeptide(L)'
;MDAISPDHAAGPDWDAIDLLAARRVAAGAGTTHAAGLVITAQAAGCALALVRDEATGWLVVVVTNTSSGATFVPTVIDPSEETRMLGSVAPAHGVGPRLHYALAKAKSVGGIRVRVTGGQWTTCNVERSEWAAICLAQDDFFAILHVELLDDDAWDRLV
;
A
#
# COMPACT_ATOMS: atom_id res chain seq x y z
N MET A 1 -31.28 27.12 -5.09
CA MET A 1 -31.45 25.69 -5.39
C MET A 1 -30.06 25.12 -5.43
N ASP A 2 -29.53 24.78 -4.26
CA ASP A 2 -28.21 24.19 -4.14
C ASP A 2 -28.33 22.72 -4.57
N ALA A 3 -27.53 22.35 -5.57
CA ALA A 3 -27.39 20.97 -5.97
C ALA A 3 -26.76 20.20 -4.81
N ILE A 4 -27.50 19.24 -4.28
CA ILE A 4 -27.00 18.25 -3.34
C ILE A 4 -25.88 17.51 -4.08
N SER A 5 -24.62 17.73 -3.67
CA SER A 5 -23.49 16.90 -4.11
C SER A 5 -23.85 15.44 -3.88
N PRO A 6 -23.66 14.55 -4.86
CA PRO A 6 -23.93 13.14 -4.67
C PRO A 6 -23.08 12.59 -3.53
N ASP A 7 -23.74 11.84 -2.65
CA ASP A 7 -23.21 11.15 -1.48
C ASP A 7 -21.82 10.54 -1.73
N HIS A 8 -20.79 11.14 -1.13
CA HIS A 8 -19.52 10.48 -0.82
C HIS A 8 -19.61 9.66 0.49
N ALA A 9 -20.82 9.45 1.03
CA ALA A 9 -21.03 8.81 2.32
C ALA A 9 -21.21 7.28 2.25
N ALA A 10 -21.27 6.69 1.06
CA ALA A 10 -21.32 5.24 0.91
C ALA A 10 -19.88 4.68 0.86
N GLY A 11 -19.57 3.77 1.79
CA GLY A 11 -18.32 3.00 1.74
C GLY A 11 -18.18 2.19 0.44
N PRO A 12 -17.03 1.52 0.24
CA PRO A 12 -16.76 0.83 -1.02
C PRO A 12 -17.82 -0.23 -1.32
N ASP A 13 -18.35 -0.22 -2.54
CA ASP A 13 -19.14 -1.32 -3.07
C ASP A 13 -18.19 -2.46 -3.47
N TRP A 14 -17.97 -3.39 -2.54
CA TRP A 14 -17.05 -4.51 -2.71
C TRP A 14 -17.39 -5.43 -3.87
N ASP A 15 -18.68 -5.54 -4.24
CA ASP A 15 -19.11 -6.38 -5.34
C ASP A 15 -18.85 -5.71 -6.71
N ALA A 16 -18.69 -4.39 -6.73
CA ALA A 16 -18.37 -3.62 -7.93
C ALA A 16 -16.85 -3.51 -8.22
N ILE A 17 -15.99 -3.75 -7.22
CA ILE A 17 -14.54 -3.62 -7.36
C ILE A 17 -13.95 -4.90 -7.99
N ASP A 18 -13.24 -4.76 -9.13
CA ASP A 18 -12.60 -5.90 -9.80
C ASP A 18 -11.24 -6.22 -9.16
N LEU A 19 -11.28 -6.95 -8.04
CA LEU A 19 -10.10 -7.42 -7.32
C LEU A 19 -9.20 -8.34 -8.17
N LEU A 20 -9.75 -9.01 -9.17
CA LEU A 20 -8.98 -9.90 -10.05
C LEU A 20 -8.19 -9.09 -11.10
N ALA A 21 -8.78 -8.05 -11.68
CA ALA A 21 -8.08 -7.09 -12.51
C ALA A 21 -6.97 -6.40 -11.73
N ALA A 22 -7.23 -5.94 -10.50
CA ALA A 22 -6.21 -5.33 -9.65
C ALA A 22 -5.00 -6.25 -9.44
N ARG A 23 -5.23 -7.54 -9.16
CA ARG A 23 -4.14 -8.54 -9.02
C ARG A 23 -3.36 -8.74 -10.31
N ARG A 24 -4.02 -8.75 -11.47
CA ARG A 24 -3.36 -8.88 -12.78
C ARG A 24 -2.46 -7.67 -13.08
N VAL A 25 -2.94 -6.46 -12.80
CA VAL A 25 -2.15 -5.23 -12.92
C VAL A 25 -0.95 -5.28 -11.98
N ALA A 26 -1.17 -5.66 -10.71
CA ALA A 26 -0.09 -5.78 -9.72
C ALA A 26 0.98 -6.80 -10.13
N ALA A 27 0.60 -7.93 -10.74
CA ALA A 27 1.55 -8.93 -11.22
C ALA A 27 2.44 -8.41 -12.37
N GLY A 28 1.94 -7.48 -13.20
CA GLY A 28 2.68 -6.85 -14.31
C GLY A 28 3.46 -5.59 -13.91
N ALA A 29 3.36 -5.15 -12.66
CA ALA A 29 3.83 -3.83 -12.23
C ALA A 29 5.37 -3.68 -12.23
N GLY A 30 6.12 -4.77 -12.40
CA GLY A 30 7.58 -4.77 -12.56
C GLY A 30 8.08 -4.70 -14.01
N THR A 31 7.19 -4.74 -15.01
CA THR A 31 7.59 -4.87 -16.43
C THR A 31 7.14 -3.72 -17.33
N THR A 32 6.09 -2.98 -16.97
CA THR A 32 5.53 -1.88 -17.78
C THR A 32 4.65 -0.94 -16.94
N HIS A 33 4.48 0.32 -17.38
CA HIS A 33 3.42 1.20 -16.89
C HIS A 33 2.06 0.63 -17.30
N ALA A 34 1.50 -0.22 -16.45
CA ALA A 34 0.16 -0.75 -16.64
C ALA A 34 -0.88 0.36 -16.38
N ALA A 35 -1.93 0.40 -17.21
CA ALA A 35 -3.06 1.27 -16.97
C ALA A 35 -3.67 0.96 -15.58
N GLY A 36 -4.05 2.02 -14.85
CA GLY A 36 -4.59 1.90 -13.49
C GLY A 36 -3.54 1.75 -12.39
N LEU A 37 -2.25 1.51 -12.69
CA LEU A 37 -1.21 1.46 -11.66
C LEU A 37 -0.89 2.87 -11.12
N VAL A 38 -1.04 3.06 -9.81
CA VAL A 38 -0.81 4.36 -9.14
C VAL A 38 0.61 4.46 -8.57
N ILE A 39 1.03 3.46 -7.79
CA ILE A 39 2.38 3.37 -7.23
C ILE A 39 2.76 1.90 -7.02
N THR A 40 4.05 1.61 -7.09
CA THR A 40 4.63 0.34 -6.70
C THR A 40 5.75 0.54 -5.68
N ALA A 41 5.91 -0.45 -4.81
CA ALA A 41 7.11 -0.61 -4.00
C ALA A 41 7.56 -2.06 -4.08
N GLN A 42 8.86 -2.29 -4.13
CA GLN A 42 9.41 -3.65 -4.17
C GLN A 42 10.65 -3.74 -3.28
N ALA A 43 10.67 -4.78 -2.45
CA ALA A 43 11.80 -5.17 -1.62
C ALA A 43 12.02 -6.69 -1.75
N ALA A 44 13.12 -7.20 -1.18
CA ALA A 44 13.38 -8.63 -1.17
C ALA A 44 12.18 -9.39 -0.55
N GLY A 45 11.60 -10.33 -1.29
CA GLY A 45 10.47 -11.15 -0.85
C GLY A 45 9.09 -10.48 -0.84
N CYS A 46 9.00 -9.17 -1.10
CA CYS A 46 7.73 -8.43 -1.03
C CYS A 46 7.59 -7.42 -2.17
N ALA A 47 6.41 -7.36 -2.79
CA ALA A 47 6.00 -6.28 -3.66
C ALA A 47 4.66 -5.72 -3.21
N LEU A 48 4.44 -4.44 -3.46
CA LEU A 48 3.21 -3.72 -3.21
C LEU A 48 2.85 -2.98 -4.50
N ALA A 49 1.58 -3.05 -4.88
CA ALA A 49 1.00 -2.22 -5.92
C ALA A 49 -0.27 -1.55 -5.38
N LEU A 50 -0.43 -0.27 -5.67
CA LEU A 50 -1.68 0.44 -5.49
C LEU A 50 -2.33 0.59 -6.87
N VAL A 51 -3.48 -0.02 -7.07
CA VAL A 51 -4.15 -0.11 -8.37
C VAL A 51 -5.50 0.58 -8.31
N ARG A 52 -5.75 1.52 -9.22
CA ARG A 52 -7.04 2.13 -9.41
C ARG A 52 -7.97 1.16 -10.13
N ASP A 53 -9.09 0.86 -9.51
CA ASP A 53 -10.22 0.17 -10.14
C ASP A 53 -10.89 1.11 -11.15
N GLU A 54 -11.09 0.64 -12.38
CA GLU A 54 -11.59 1.49 -13.48
C GLU A 54 -13.08 1.81 -13.35
N ALA A 55 -13.87 0.89 -12.77
CA ALA A 55 -15.31 1.04 -12.68
C ALA A 55 -15.71 2.00 -11.55
N THR A 56 -15.06 1.86 -10.40
CA THR A 56 -15.42 2.56 -9.16
C THR A 56 -14.47 3.70 -8.82
N GLY A 57 -13.26 3.72 -9.39
CA GLY A 57 -12.22 4.70 -9.07
C GLY A 57 -11.49 4.46 -7.75
N TRP A 58 -11.95 3.52 -6.92
CA TRP A 58 -11.32 3.12 -5.66
C TRP A 58 -9.91 2.57 -5.90
N LEU A 59 -9.04 2.68 -4.89
CA LEU A 59 -7.68 2.19 -4.97
C LEU A 59 -7.56 0.86 -4.20
N VAL A 60 -7.17 -0.20 -4.91
CA VAL A 60 -6.95 -1.53 -4.35
C VAL A 60 -5.48 -1.68 -3.97
N VAL A 61 -5.22 -1.99 -2.71
CA VAL A 61 -3.87 -2.34 -2.25
C VAL A 61 -3.65 -3.81 -2.56
N VAL A 62 -2.58 -4.13 -3.30
CA VAL A 62 -2.17 -5.51 -3.57
C VAL A 62 -0.77 -5.73 -3.01
N VAL A 63 -0.62 -6.71 -2.12
CA VAL A 63 0.67 -7.13 -1.56
C VAL A 63 1.00 -8.52 -2.09
N THR A 64 2.22 -8.71 -2.57
CA THR A 64 2.67 -9.94 -3.22
C THR A 64 3.90 -10.49 -2.53
N ASN A 65 3.87 -11.77 -2.16
CA ASN A 65 5.08 -12.51 -1.85
C ASN A 65 5.79 -12.83 -3.17
N THR A 66 6.91 -12.18 -3.44
CA THR A 66 7.61 -12.33 -4.74
C THR A 66 8.29 -13.67 -4.90
N SER A 67 8.50 -14.43 -3.82
CA SER A 67 9.09 -15.78 -3.86
C SER A 67 8.06 -16.87 -4.18
N SER A 68 6.83 -16.76 -3.65
CA SER A 68 5.77 -17.75 -3.88
C SER A 68 4.73 -17.34 -4.93
N GLY A 69 4.67 -16.06 -5.30
CA GLY A 69 3.63 -15.50 -6.15
C GLY A 69 2.28 -15.31 -5.44
N ALA A 70 2.18 -15.62 -4.14
CA ALA A 70 0.96 -15.40 -3.37
C ALA A 70 0.63 -13.90 -3.29
N THR A 71 -0.64 -13.56 -3.55
CA THR A 71 -1.13 -12.18 -3.55
C THR A 71 -2.21 -11.98 -2.50
N PHE A 72 -2.26 -10.79 -1.91
CA PHE A 72 -3.19 -10.39 -0.85
C PHE A 72 -3.78 -9.03 -1.18
N VAL A 73 -5.06 -8.83 -0.85
CA VAL A 73 -5.72 -7.53 -0.92
C VAL A 73 -6.16 -7.18 0.50
N PRO A 74 -5.34 -6.45 1.27
CA PRO A 74 -5.68 -6.17 2.66
C PRO A 74 -6.73 -5.07 2.82
N THR A 75 -6.84 -4.15 1.87
CA THR A 75 -7.80 -3.05 1.91
C THR A 75 -8.03 -2.45 0.53
N VAL A 76 -9.07 -1.62 0.46
CA VAL A 76 -9.28 -0.60 -0.57
C VAL A 76 -9.25 0.78 0.07
N ILE A 77 -8.95 1.81 -0.70
CA ILE A 77 -8.75 3.19 -0.24
C ILE A 77 -9.56 4.13 -1.13
N ASP A 78 -10.26 5.08 -0.49
CA ASP A 78 -10.90 6.18 -1.20
C ASP A 78 -9.80 7.13 -1.73
N PRO A 79 -9.67 7.34 -3.06
CA PRO A 79 -8.64 8.19 -3.62
C PRO A 79 -8.78 9.68 -3.23
N SER A 80 -9.93 10.12 -2.73
CA SER A 80 -10.20 11.51 -2.34
C SER A 80 -9.70 11.85 -0.93
N GLU A 81 -9.50 10.85 -0.07
CA GLU A 81 -9.09 11.05 1.31
C GLU A 81 -7.57 11.13 1.47
N GLU A 82 -7.12 11.78 2.54
CA GLU A 82 -5.77 11.58 3.02
C GLU A 82 -5.65 10.18 3.63
N THR A 83 -4.54 9.51 3.37
CA THR A 83 -4.30 8.16 3.85
C THR A 83 -2.97 8.10 4.58
N ARG A 84 -2.96 7.50 5.77
CA ARG A 84 -1.76 7.12 6.51
C ARG A 84 -2.03 5.72 7.04
N MET A 85 -1.41 4.71 6.43
CA MET A 85 -1.72 3.33 6.78
C MET A 85 -0.47 2.46 6.87
N LEU A 86 -0.53 1.51 7.80
CA LEU A 86 0.43 0.44 7.95
C LEU A 86 -0.32 -0.87 8.14
N GLY A 87 0.23 -1.97 7.66
CA GLY A 87 -0.41 -3.26 7.82
C GLY A 87 0.52 -4.42 7.55
N SER A 88 -0.02 -5.62 7.71
CA SER A 88 0.71 -6.84 7.40
C SER A 88 -0.22 -7.96 7.00
N VAL A 89 0.27 -8.82 6.11
CA VAL A 89 -0.44 -10.02 5.64
C VAL A 89 0.51 -11.22 5.72
N ALA A 90 -0.06 -12.40 5.91
CA ALA A 90 0.68 -13.66 5.88
C ALA A 90 -0.23 -14.77 5.32
N PRO A 91 0.32 -15.82 4.69
CA PRO A 91 -0.48 -16.96 4.25
C PRO A 91 -1.23 -17.65 5.40
N ALA A 92 -0.59 -17.75 6.57
CA ALA A 92 -1.18 -18.27 7.78
C ALA A 92 -0.49 -17.66 9.02
N HIS A 93 -1.19 -17.64 10.15
CA HIS A 93 -0.62 -17.15 11.40
C HIS A 93 0.57 -18.03 11.85
N GLY A 94 1.70 -17.41 12.16
CA GLY A 94 2.94 -18.11 12.56
C GLY A 94 3.68 -18.78 11.40
N VAL A 95 3.23 -18.62 10.15
CA VAL A 95 3.92 -19.13 8.96
C VAL A 95 4.51 -17.97 8.18
N GLY A 96 5.84 -17.94 8.08
CA GLY A 96 6.59 -16.90 7.37
C GLY A 96 6.66 -17.10 5.85
N PRO A 97 7.06 -16.06 5.10
CA PRO A 97 7.32 -14.71 5.60
C PRO A 97 6.01 -13.93 5.82
N ARG A 98 6.00 -13.09 6.85
CA ARG A 98 5.00 -12.04 7.03
C ARG A 98 5.37 -10.86 6.14
N LEU A 99 4.42 -10.38 5.35
CA LEU A 99 4.62 -9.24 4.47
C LEU A 99 4.09 -7.99 5.15
N HIS A 100 4.95 -7.02 5.38
CA HIS A 100 4.62 -5.73 5.93
C HIS A 100 4.53 -4.70 4.82
N TYR A 101 3.64 -3.73 4.99
CA TYR A 101 3.51 -2.61 4.07
C TYR A 101 3.11 -1.33 4.81
N ALA A 102 3.46 -0.20 4.23
CA ALA A 102 2.94 1.09 4.60
C ALA A 102 2.71 1.95 3.35
N LEU A 103 1.68 2.77 3.42
CA LEU A 103 1.20 3.64 2.34
C LEU A 103 0.76 4.96 2.96
N ALA A 104 1.11 6.06 2.30
CA ALA A 104 0.69 7.39 2.73
C ALA A 104 0.44 8.32 1.56
N LYS A 105 -0.60 9.14 1.70
CA LYS A 105 -0.96 10.26 0.83
C LYS A 105 -1.48 11.39 1.72
N ALA A 106 -0.71 12.46 1.82
CA ALA A 106 -1.14 13.73 2.40
C ALA A 106 -0.23 14.83 1.85
N LYS A 107 -0.70 16.10 1.88
CA LYS A 107 0.11 17.21 1.34
C LYS A 107 1.42 17.43 2.08
N SER A 108 1.43 17.13 3.38
CA SER A 108 2.57 17.32 4.27
C SER A 108 3.53 16.12 4.28
N VAL A 109 3.13 14.99 3.69
CA VAL A 109 3.95 13.76 3.65
C VAL A 109 5.03 13.90 2.57
N GLY A 110 6.29 13.82 2.98
CA GLY A 110 7.47 13.78 2.12
C GLY A 110 8.01 12.36 1.87
N GLY A 111 7.61 11.36 2.66
CA GLY A 111 8.10 9.98 2.53
C GLY A 111 7.72 9.04 3.67
N ILE A 112 8.11 7.78 3.53
CA ILE A 112 8.02 6.72 4.54
C ILE A 112 9.41 6.13 4.74
N ARG A 113 9.75 5.75 5.97
CA ARG A 113 10.86 4.84 6.23
C ARG A 113 10.45 3.66 7.10
N VAL A 114 11.10 2.53 6.90
CA VAL A 114 10.85 1.29 7.64
C VAL A 114 12.16 0.65 8.09
N ARG A 115 12.14 0.02 9.26
CA ARG A 115 13.18 -0.92 9.69
C ARG A 115 12.60 -2.02 10.56
N VAL A 116 13.31 -3.13 10.61
CA VAL A 116 13.19 -4.10 11.72
C VAL A 116 14.06 -3.62 12.88
N THR A 117 13.70 -3.99 14.11
CA THR A 117 14.54 -3.73 15.30
C THR A 117 15.99 -4.22 15.07
N GLY A 118 16.96 -3.32 15.22
CA GLY A 118 18.38 -3.60 14.97
C GLY A 118 18.81 -3.52 13.50
N GLY A 119 17.87 -3.37 12.57
CA GLY A 119 18.13 -3.20 11.13
C GLY A 119 18.37 -1.74 10.72
N GLN A 120 18.80 -1.57 9.47
CA GLN A 120 18.94 -0.27 8.83
C GLN A 120 17.57 0.27 8.38
N TRP A 121 17.43 1.60 8.38
CA TRP A 121 16.28 2.26 7.78
C TRP A 121 16.32 2.13 6.25
N THR A 122 15.20 1.70 5.68
CA THR A 122 14.92 1.82 4.25
C THR A 122 13.92 2.94 4.06
N THR A 123 14.23 3.91 3.20
CA THR A 123 13.42 5.11 2.99
C THR A 123 12.86 5.13 1.57
N CYS A 124 11.62 5.57 1.43
CA CYS A 124 10.96 5.89 0.17
C CYS A 124 10.37 7.29 0.30
N ASN A 125 10.74 8.20 -0.61
CA ASN A 125 10.18 9.54 -0.65
C ASN A 125 8.95 9.59 -1.57
N VAL A 126 8.04 10.52 -1.32
CA VAL A 126 6.94 10.81 -2.24
C VAL A 126 7.54 11.26 -3.58
N GLU A 127 7.14 10.58 -4.65
CA GLU A 127 7.45 11.00 -6.02
C GLU A 127 6.24 11.68 -6.68
N ARG A 128 6.18 11.68 -8.02
CA ARG A 128 5.13 12.35 -8.82
C ARG A 128 3.71 11.84 -8.55
N SER A 129 3.54 10.71 -7.89
CA SER A 129 2.24 10.07 -7.64
C SER A 129 1.47 10.69 -6.48
N GLU A 130 2.06 11.58 -5.67
CA GLU A 130 1.53 12.05 -4.38
C GLU A 130 1.44 10.96 -3.30
N TRP A 131 1.87 9.73 -3.62
CA TRP A 131 1.90 8.59 -2.71
C TRP A 131 3.33 8.27 -2.30
N ALA A 132 3.51 7.92 -1.03
CA ALA A 132 4.66 7.15 -0.56
C ALA A 132 4.22 5.71 -0.29
N ALA A 133 5.08 4.76 -0.63
CA ALA A 133 4.80 3.35 -0.49
C ALA A 133 6.06 2.57 -0.12
N ILE A 134 5.95 1.66 0.85
CA ILE A 134 7.05 0.75 1.18
C ILE A 134 6.50 -0.62 1.57
N CYS A 135 7.28 -1.66 1.31
CA CYS A 135 6.95 -3.01 1.71
C CYS A 135 8.19 -3.81 2.09
N LEU A 136 8.03 -4.85 2.90
CA LEU A 136 9.11 -5.70 3.40
C LEU A 136 8.57 -7.10 3.71
N ALA A 137 9.31 -8.14 3.34
CA ALA A 137 9.06 -9.49 3.84
C ALA A 137 9.92 -9.77 5.08
N GLN A 138 9.34 -10.40 6.09
CA GLN A 138 10.01 -10.75 7.34
C GLN A 138 9.71 -12.21 7.72
N ASP A 139 10.76 -13.01 7.84
CA ASP A 139 10.64 -14.42 8.24
C ASP A 139 10.34 -14.58 9.73
N ASP A 140 10.92 -13.70 10.56
CA ASP A 140 10.61 -13.65 11.99
C ASP A 140 9.25 -12.97 12.21
N PHE A 141 8.22 -13.80 12.41
CA PHE A 141 6.85 -13.38 12.60
C PHE A 141 6.64 -12.42 13.78
N PHE A 142 7.53 -12.45 14.77
CA PHE A 142 7.44 -11.65 16.01
C PHE A 142 8.33 -10.42 16.00
N ALA A 143 9.12 -10.22 14.94
CA ALA A 143 9.97 -9.05 14.83
C ALA A 143 9.15 -7.76 14.80
N ILE A 144 9.54 -6.79 15.61
CA ILE A 144 8.90 -5.48 15.67
C ILE A 144 9.39 -4.65 14.49
N LEU A 145 8.44 -4.26 13.64
CA LEU A 145 8.62 -3.30 12.58
C LEU A 145 8.45 -1.88 13.13
N HIS A 146 9.37 -0.99 12.77
CA HIS A 146 9.27 0.44 13.00
C HIS A 146 8.99 1.12 11.67
N VAL A 147 7.92 1.91 11.61
CA VAL A 147 7.54 2.69 10.44
C VAL A 147 7.41 4.14 10.86
N GLU A 148 7.99 5.04 10.07
CA GLU A 148 7.91 6.48 10.29
C GLU A 148 7.56 7.20 8.99
N LEU A 149 6.79 8.27 9.11
CA LEU A 149 6.44 9.19 8.04
C LEU A 149 7.30 10.44 8.15
N LEU A 150 7.77 10.95 7.02
CA LEU A 150 8.31 12.29 6.93
C LEU A 150 7.12 13.23 6.76
N ASP A 151 6.73 13.96 7.80
CA ASP A 151 5.61 14.90 7.83
C ASP A 151 6.19 16.28 8.21
N ASP A 152 5.98 17.31 7.38
CA ASP A 152 6.52 18.67 7.57
C ASP A 152 8.03 18.70 7.93
N ASP A 153 8.86 17.98 7.17
CA ASP A 153 10.31 17.83 7.35
C ASP A 153 10.76 17.12 8.65
N ALA A 154 9.83 16.54 9.42
CA ALA A 154 10.12 15.75 10.61
C ALA A 154 9.72 14.28 10.43
N TRP A 155 10.51 13.37 11.02
CA TRP A 155 10.15 11.94 11.02
C TRP A 155 9.29 11.62 12.24
N ASP A 156 8.03 11.27 11.99
CA ASP A 156 7.05 10.90 13.01
C ASP A 156 6.67 9.44 12.91
N ARG A 157 6.45 8.80 14.07
CA ARG A 157 6.06 7.40 14.12
C ARG A 157 4.66 7.20 13.55
N LEU A 158 4.56 6.30 12.59
CA LEU A 158 3.28 5.78 12.15
C LEU A 158 2.85 4.71 13.17
N VAL A 159 1.93 5.07 14.07
CA VAL A 159 1.38 4.20 15.11
C VAL A 159 0.22 3.35 14.62
#